data_AF-A0A2J8A2N4-F1
#
_entry.id   AF-A0A2J8A2N4-F1
#
_cell.length_a   1.000
_cell.length_b   1.000
_cell.length_c   1.000
_cell.angle_alpha   90.00
_cell.angle_beta   90.00
_cell.angle_gamma   90.00
#
_symmetry.space_group_name_H-M   'P 1'
#
loop_
_entity.id
_entity.type
_entity.pdbx_description
1 polymer ?
#
loop_
_entity_poly.entity_id
_entity_poly.type
_entity_poly.pdbx_seq_one_letter_code
_entity_poly.pdbx_strand_id
1 'polypeptide(L)'
;MGPQMSTPGLSGSVCGPAREEGRAGAMRGMSAPQGKGHLCTLVRPRLAMLCTVAVCEELFAHLEEIRTPFLAVHAPEDSRCEICNSEALVARAATTDKQLLAAPGGSHMLFLDKPDITARVLAHVTGWLTQRC
;
A
#
# COMPACT_ATOMS: atom_id res chain seq x y z
N MET A 1 -35.95 21.31 -5.61
CA MET A 1 -35.73 20.80 -4.24
C MET A 1 -35.27 19.35 -4.36
N GLY A 2 -33.97 19.10 -4.26
CA GLY A 2 -33.38 17.77 -4.23
C GLY A 2 -32.45 17.68 -3.01
N PRO A 3 -32.34 16.53 -2.34
CA PRO A 3 -31.61 16.44 -1.08
C PRO A 3 -30.10 16.47 -1.34
N GLN A 4 -29.40 17.38 -0.66
CA GLN A 4 -27.94 17.35 -0.55
C GLN A 4 -27.53 16.15 0.31
N MET A 5 -26.68 15.29 -0.23
CA MET A 5 -26.03 14.21 0.51
C MET A 5 -24.64 14.70 0.94
N SER A 6 -24.49 14.86 2.25
CA SER A 6 -23.25 15.28 2.91
C SER A 6 -22.20 14.16 2.87
N THR A 7 -20.99 14.49 2.42
CA THR A 7 -19.81 13.62 2.55
C THR A 7 -19.21 13.74 3.96
N PRO A 8 -18.87 12.65 4.66
CA PRO A 8 -18.11 12.75 5.91
C PRO A 8 -16.62 12.99 5.61
N GLY A 9 -16.08 13.99 6.31
CA GLY A 9 -14.70 14.46 6.17
C GLY A 9 -13.66 13.45 6.61
N LEU A 10 -12.59 13.38 5.84
CA LEU A 10 -11.35 12.69 6.17
C LEU A 10 -10.67 13.45 7.32
N SER A 11 -10.81 12.92 8.54
CA SER A 11 -10.02 13.34 9.70
C SER A 11 -8.59 12.85 9.52
N GLY A 12 -7.72 13.73 9.03
CA GLY A 12 -6.27 13.51 9.01
C GLY A 12 -5.71 13.42 10.43
N SER A 13 -5.27 12.23 10.82
CA SER A 13 -4.41 12.05 11.99
C SER A 13 -2.97 12.30 11.57
N VAL A 14 -2.50 13.54 11.76
CA VAL A 14 -1.10 13.90 11.64
C VAL A 14 -0.43 13.50 12.95
N CYS A 15 0.34 12.41 12.95
CA CYS A 15 1.12 12.00 14.10
C CYS A 15 2.46 12.75 14.09
N GLY A 16 2.50 13.91 14.75
CA GLY A 16 3.73 14.64 15.07
C GLY A 16 3.90 14.73 16.59
N PRO A 17 5.10 14.56 17.15
CA PRO A 17 5.28 14.61 18.59
C PRO A 17 5.23 16.05 19.12
N ALA A 18 4.41 16.26 20.15
CA ALA A 18 4.36 17.51 20.91
C ALA A 18 5.66 17.71 21.69
N ARG A 19 6.23 18.92 21.59
CA ARG A 19 7.35 19.39 22.42
C ARG A 19 6.85 19.78 23.80
N GLU A 20 7.53 19.33 24.84
CA GLU A 20 7.41 19.88 26.19
C GLU A 20 8.81 20.13 26.76
N GLU A 21 9.13 21.40 27.03
CA GLU A 21 10.35 21.83 27.71
C GLU A 21 10.15 21.76 29.23
N GLY A 22 11.09 21.17 29.99
CA GLY A 22 10.99 21.19 31.44
C GLY A 22 12.08 20.44 32.22
N ARG A 23 13.19 21.14 32.48
CA ARG A 23 14.09 21.10 33.67
C ARG A 23 14.83 19.81 34.11
N ALA A 24 16.12 20.03 34.37
CA ALA A 24 17.17 19.11 34.78
C ALA A 24 17.02 18.50 36.20
N GLY A 25 17.51 17.26 36.36
CA GLY A 25 17.79 16.68 37.68
C GLY A 25 18.26 15.23 37.66
N ALA A 26 19.56 15.04 37.90
CA ALA A 26 20.25 13.87 38.47
C ALA A 26 20.25 12.51 37.72
N MET A 27 21.46 12.11 37.31
CA MET A 27 21.80 10.78 36.82
C MET A 27 21.61 9.69 37.89
N ARG A 28 20.88 8.61 37.54
CA ARG A 28 21.05 7.26 38.07
C ARG A 28 20.27 6.24 37.23
N GLY A 29 20.95 5.18 36.78
CA GLY A 29 20.35 3.92 36.34
C GLY A 29 19.71 3.90 34.95
N MET A 30 20.50 3.61 33.91
CA MET A 30 19.96 3.26 32.59
C MET A 30 19.36 1.85 32.65
N SER A 31 18.10 1.72 33.07
CA SER A 31 17.27 0.57 32.71
C SER A 31 16.71 0.83 31.31
N ALA A 32 17.01 -0.08 30.37
CA ALA A 32 16.51 -0.01 29.00
C ALA A 32 14.96 0.06 28.97
N PRO A 33 14.36 0.88 28.09
CA PRO A 33 12.91 0.94 27.98
C PRO A 33 12.39 -0.40 27.45
N GLN A 34 11.54 -1.07 28.23
CA GLN A 34 10.72 -2.18 27.76
C GLN A 34 9.61 -1.63 26.86
N GLY A 35 9.98 -1.21 25.65
CA GLY A 35 9.03 -1.09 24.55
C GLY A 35 8.71 -2.49 24.07
N LYS A 36 7.43 -2.87 24.06
CA LYS A 36 6.94 -4.03 23.30
C LYS A 36 7.13 -3.74 21.80
N GLY A 37 8.37 -3.83 21.34
CA GLY A 37 8.66 -3.99 19.93
C GLY A 37 7.99 -5.28 19.50
N HIS A 38 7.16 -5.20 18.46
CA HIS A 38 6.83 -6.40 17.72
C HIS A 38 8.16 -6.94 17.22
N LEU A 39 8.66 -7.97 17.91
CA LEU A 39 9.86 -8.68 17.54
C LEU A 39 9.52 -9.41 16.24
N CYS A 40 9.65 -8.71 15.12
CA CYS A 40 9.81 -9.37 13.84
C CYS A 40 11.12 -10.13 14.00
N THR A 41 11.03 -11.45 14.19
CA THR A 41 12.21 -12.29 14.19
C THR A 41 12.88 -12.08 12.85
N LEU A 42 13.93 -11.27 12.83
CA LEU A 42 14.78 -11.09 11.67
C LEU A 42 15.53 -12.42 11.53
N VAL A 43 14.85 -13.43 10.98
CA VAL A 43 15.51 -14.59 10.40
C VAL A 43 16.51 -13.97 9.45
N ARG A 44 17.82 -14.18 9.71
CA ARG A 44 18.89 -13.66 8.86
C ARG A 44 18.52 -13.98 7.42
N PRO A 45 18.09 -12.98 6.62
CA PRO A 45 17.58 -13.29 5.31
C PRO A 45 18.76 -13.87 4.54
N ARG A 46 18.55 -14.93 3.77
CA ARG A 46 19.58 -15.40 2.84
C ARG A 46 20.01 -14.20 2.01
N LEU A 47 21.29 -14.07 1.67
CA LEU A 47 21.82 -12.89 0.97
C LEU A 47 20.96 -12.47 -0.24
N ALA A 48 20.43 -13.44 -1.00
CA ALA A 48 19.50 -13.20 -2.10
C ALA A 48 18.19 -12.48 -1.71
N MET A 49 17.65 -12.76 -0.52
CA MET A 49 16.47 -12.08 0.01
C MET A 49 16.77 -10.62 0.36
N LEU A 50 17.97 -10.32 0.89
CA LEU A 50 18.39 -8.94 1.16
C LEU A 50 18.46 -8.11 -0.14
N CYS A 51 19.03 -8.67 -1.19
CA CYS A 51 19.05 -8.02 -2.50
C CYS A 51 17.63 -7.77 -3.03
N THR A 52 16.70 -8.71 -2.81
CA THR A 52 15.31 -8.56 -3.24
C THR A 52 14.64 -7.40 -2.52
N VAL A 53 14.78 -7.32 -1.19
CA VAL A 53 14.22 -6.20 -0.41
C VAL A 53 14.81 -4.86 -0.86
N ALA A 54 16.13 -4.78 -1.04
CA ALA A 54 16.78 -3.55 -1.49
C ALA A 54 16.29 -3.10 -2.87
N VAL A 55 16.09 -4.04 -3.81
CA VAL A 55 15.52 -3.73 -5.13
C VAL A 55 14.06 -3.28 -5.02
N CYS A 56 13.26 -3.90 -4.14
CA CYS A 56 11.89 -3.46 -3.90
C CYS A 56 11.84 -2.05 -3.29
N GLU A 57 12.72 -1.74 -2.33
CA GLU A 57 12.82 -0.40 -1.74
C GLU A 57 13.22 0.65 -2.78
N GLU A 58 14.21 0.35 -3.62
CA GLU A 58 14.64 1.22 -4.72
C GLU A 58 13.49 1.44 -5.72
N LEU A 59 12.83 0.38 -6.19
CA LEU A 59 11.67 0.51 -7.08
C LEU A 59 10.56 1.34 -6.44
N PHE A 60 10.30 1.13 -5.15
CA PHE A 60 9.29 1.89 -4.43
C PHE A 60 9.71 3.35 -4.23
N ALA A 61 11.00 3.65 -4.14
CA ALA A 61 11.48 5.03 -4.07
C ALA A 61 11.23 5.80 -5.38
N HIS A 62 11.19 5.12 -6.53
CA HIS A 62 11.11 5.73 -7.86
C HIS A 62 9.76 5.56 -8.58
N LEU A 63 8.65 5.31 -7.86
CA LEU A 63 7.34 5.09 -8.48
C LEU A 63 6.86 6.27 -9.35
N GLU A 64 7.24 7.50 -9.00
CA GLU A 64 6.95 8.71 -9.75
C GLU A 64 7.56 8.73 -11.16
N GLU A 65 8.55 7.90 -11.45
CA GLU A 65 9.14 7.80 -12.80
C GLU A 65 8.25 7.04 -13.78
N ILE A 66 7.22 6.35 -13.29
CA ILE A 66 6.29 5.57 -14.11
C ILE A 66 5.38 6.50 -14.90
N ARG A 67 5.67 6.64 -16.19
CA ARG A 67 4.90 7.43 -17.17
C ARG A 67 3.99 6.61 -18.07
N THR A 68 4.16 5.28 -18.08
CA THR A 68 3.35 4.38 -18.90
C THR A 68 1.93 4.30 -18.34
N PRO A 69 0.87 4.41 -19.16
CA PRO A 69 -0.49 4.13 -18.73
C PRO A 69 -0.66 2.73 -18.15
N PHE A 70 -1.42 2.57 -17.07
CA PHE A 70 -1.62 1.26 -16.44
C PHE A 70 -2.96 1.09 -15.72
N LEU A 71 -3.38 -0.16 -15.61
CA LEU A 71 -4.44 -0.61 -14.73
C LEU A 71 -3.84 -1.54 -13.67
N ALA A 72 -3.87 -1.14 -12.41
CA ALA A 72 -3.58 -2.02 -11.28
C ALA A 72 -4.87 -2.76 -10.90
N VAL A 73 -4.81 -4.08 -10.77
CA VAL A 73 -5.93 -4.90 -10.29
C VAL A 73 -5.49 -5.65 -9.04
N HIS A 74 -6.24 -5.51 -7.95
CA HIS A 74 -5.79 -5.97 -6.64
C HIS A 74 -6.97 -6.45 -5.77
N ALA A 75 -6.87 -7.62 -5.13
CA ALA A 75 -7.84 -8.06 -4.13
C ALA A 75 -7.49 -7.47 -2.75
N PRO A 76 -8.38 -6.70 -2.09
CA PRO A 76 -8.13 -6.20 -0.73
C PRO A 76 -7.76 -7.30 0.29
N GLU A 77 -8.21 -8.53 0.05
CA GLU A 77 -7.97 -9.70 0.89
C GLU A 77 -6.70 -10.50 0.52
N ASP A 78 -5.87 -9.99 -0.39
CA ASP A 78 -4.60 -10.63 -0.76
C ASP A 78 -3.64 -10.71 0.45
N SER A 79 -3.35 -11.95 0.87
CA SER A 79 -2.47 -12.22 2.02
C SER A 79 -0.98 -12.25 1.67
N ARG A 80 -0.62 -12.05 0.40
CA ARG A 80 0.77 -12.08 -0.10
C ARG A 80 1.27 -10.70 -0.47
N CYS A 81 0.41 -9.88 -1.07
CA CYS A 81 0.72 -8.51 -1.45
C CYS A 81 -0.35 -7.59 -0.87
N GLU A 82 0.05 -6.65 -0.03
CA GLU A 82 -0.91 -5.71 0.54
C GLU A 82 -1.37 -4.67 -0.49
N ILE A 83 -2.67 -4.38 -0.50
CA ILE A 83 -3.29 -3.43 -1.43
C ILE A 83 -2.72 -2.00 -1.30
N CYS A 84 -2.24 -1.63 -0.11
CA CYS A 84 -1.63 -0.33 0.16
C CYS A 84 -0.46 -0.01 -0.80
N ASN A 85 0.25 -1.03 -1.30
CA ASN A 85 1.32 -0.86 -2.27
C ASN A 85 0.79 -0.47 -3.65
N SER A 86 -0.35 -1.01 -4.06
CA SER A 86 -1.02 -0.63 -5.32
C SER A 86 -1.68 0.74 -5.23
N GLU A 87 -2.21 1.09 -4.06
CA GLU A 87 -2.68 2.46 -3.77
C GLU A 87 -1.53 3.47 -3.86
N ALA A 88 -0.36 3.16 -3.28
CA ALA A 88 0.82 3.99 -3.37
C ALA A 88 1.34 4.14 -4.82
N LEU A 89 1.33 3.05 -5.60
CA LEU A 89 1.65 3.07 -7.03
C LEU A 89 0.75 4.05 -7.79
N VAL A 90 -0.57 3.94 -7.64
CA VAL A 90 -1.52 4.85 -8.31
C VAL A 90 -1.38 6.28 -7.79
N ALA A 91 -1.15 6.49 -6.50
CA ALA A 91 -0.96 7.82 -5.95
C ALA A 91 0.28 8.51 -6.53
N ARG A 92 1.40 7.80 -6.66
CA ARG A 92 2.71 8.41 -6.94
C ARG A 92 3.13 8.44 -8.40
N ALA A 93 2.68 7.49 -9.22
CA ALA A 93 3.10 7.42 -10.63
C ALA A 93 2.84 8.73 -11.39
N ALA A 94 3.75 9.16 -12.27
CA ALA A 94 3.61 10.41 -13.02
C ALA A 94 2.55 10.36 -14.14
N THR A 95 2.15 9.17 -14.60
CA THR A 95 1.08 9.05 -15.61
C THR A 95 -0.25 9.59 -15.07
N THR A 96 -1.02 10.25 -15.92
CA THR A 96 -2.41 10.65 -15.64
C THR A 96 -3.41 9.54 -15.98
N ASP A 97 -3.03 8.64 -16.89
CA ASP A 97 -3.84 7.49 -17.28
C ASP A 97 -3.50 6.28 -16.41
N LYS A 98 -4.05 6.26 -15.20
CA LYS A 98 -3.86 5.21 -14.20
C LYS A 98 -5.14 4.93 -13.45
N GLN A 99 -5.36 3.66 -13.12
CA GLN A 99 -6.53 3.22 -12.38
C GLN A 99 -6.16 2.07 -11.43
N LEU A 100 -6.80 2.04 -10.25
CA LEU A 100 -6.82 0.87 -9.36
C LEU A 100 -8.22 0.24 -9.40
N LEU A 101 -8.29 -1.03 -9.76
CA LEU A 101 -9.47 -1.88 -9.61
C LEU A 101 -9.29 -2.76 -8.38
N ALA A 102 -10.07 -2.49 -7.34
CA ALA A 102 -10.22 -3.42 -6.21
C ALA A 102 -11.10 -4.60 -6.63
N ALA A 103 -10.71 -5.82 -6.28
CA ALA A 103 -11.45 -7.05 -6.54
C ALA A 103 -11.84 -7.77 -5.22
N PRO A 104 -12.85 -7.27 -4.48
CA PRO A 104 -13.26 -7.85 -3.21
C PRO A 104 -13.65 -9.33 -3.33
N GLY A 105 -13.29 -10.10 -2.30
CA GLY A 105 -13.51 -11.55 -2.23
C GLY A 105 -12.58 -12.39 -3.11
N GLY A 106 -11.64 -11.74 -3.80
CA GLY A 106 -10.57 -12.38 -4.54
C GLY A 106 -9.34 -12.69 -3.65
N SER A 107 -8.42 -13.46 -4.22
CA SER A 107 -7.12 -13.81 -3.67
C SER A 107 -6.01 -13.22 -4.54
N HIS A 108 -4.76 -13.57 -4.24
CA HIS A 108 -3.60 -13.13 -5.00
C HIS A 108 -3.68 -13.44 -6.51
N MET A 109 -4.19 -14.62 -6.88
CA MET A 109 -4.20 -15.08 -8.27
C MET A 109 -5.54 -14.81 -8.94
N LEU A 110 -5.90 -13.54 -9.13
CA LEU A 110 -7.23 -13.11 -9.61
C LEU A 110 -7.69 -13.75 -10.93
N PHE A 111 -6.77 -14.07 -11.85
CA PHE A 111 -7.07 -14.73 -13.13
C PHE A 111 -7.25 -16.25 -13.01
N LEU A 112 -6.92 -16.83 -11.86
CA LEU A 112 -7.04 -18.25 -11.53
C LEU A 112 -7.86 -18.44 -10.24
N ASP A 113 -8.74 -17.48 -9.94
CA ASP A 113 -9.56 -17.46 -8.74
C ASP A 113 -10.89 -18.18 -8.98
N LYS A 114 -11.87 -17.98 -8.09
CA LYS A 114 -13.24 -18.42 -8.30
C LYS A 114 -13.77 -17.86 -9.64
N PRO A 115 -14.57 -18.64 -10.38
CA PRO A 115 -15.02 -18.27 -11.72
C PRO A 115 -15.70 -16.90 -11.81
N ASP A 116 -16.47 -16.51 -10.78
CA ASP A 116 -17.16 -15.23 -10.70
C ASP A 116 -16.18 -14.05 -10.54
N ILE A 117 -15.16 -14.20 -9.69
CA ILE A 117 -14.11 -13.21 -9.48
C ILE A 117 -13.30 -13.03 -10.76
N THR A 118 -12.84 -14.15 -11.34
CA THR A 118 -12.05 -14.13 -12.58
C THR A 118 -12.83 -13.54 -13.74
N ALA A 119 -14.11 -13.90 -13.93
CA ALA A 119 -14.94 -13.34 -14.99
C ALA A 119 -15.12 -11.82 -14.84
N ARG A 120 -15.36 -11.34 -13.62
CA ARG A 120 -15.48 -9.90 -13.32
C ARG A 120 -14.18 -9.15 -13.61
N VAL A 121 -13.05 -9.68 -13.16
CA VAL A 121 -11.73 -9.07 -13.39
C VAL A 121 -11.39 -9.05 -14.89
N LEU A 122 -11.59 -10.17 -15.59
CA LEU A 122 -11.34 -10.25 -17.03
C LEU A 122 -12.19 -9.25 -17.82
N ALA A 123 -13.49 -9.14 -17.51
CA ALA A 123 -14.36 -8.19 -18.17
C ALA A 123 -13.89 -6.72 -18.00
N HIS A 124 -13.39 -6.37 -16.81
CA HIS A 124 -12.86 -5.02 -16.58
C HIS A 124 -11.54 -4.77 -17.29
N VAL A 125 -10.61 -5.75 -17.23
CA VAL A 125 -9.30 -5.64 -17.89
C VAL A 125 -9.47 -5.53 -19.41
N THR A 126 -10.30 -6.38 -20.02
CA THR A 126 -10.55 -6.31 -21.46
C THR A 126 -11.25 -5.00 -21.83
N GLY A 127 -12.25 -4.57 -21.05
CA GLY A 127 -12.90 -3.27 -21.26
C GLY A 127 -11.93 -2.09 -21.20
N TRP A 128 -10.99 -2.10 -20.24
CA TRP A 128 -9.97 -1.06 -20.12
C TRP A 128 -9.01 -1.04 -21.32
N LEU A 129 -8.60 -2.23 -21.80
CA LEU A 129 -7.73 -2.37 -22.97
C LEU A 129 -8.43 -1.91 -24.26
N THR A 130 -9.67 -2.33 -24.50
CA THR A 130 -10.43 -1.97 -25.71
C THR A 130 -10.71 -0.47 -25.82
N GLN A 131 -10.64 0.29 -24.73
CA GLN A 131 -10.75 1.76 -24.78
C GLN A 131 -9.46 2.46 -25.25
N ARG A 132 -8.34 1.74 -25.33
CA ARG A 132 -6.99 2.28 -25.63
C ARG A 132 -6.35 1.63 -26.86
N CYS A 133 -6.95 0.59 -27.41
CA CYS A 133 -6.59 -0.06 -28.67
C CYS A 133 -7.59 0.32 -29.75
#